data_AF-A0A2V8BB72-F1
#
_entry.id   AF-A0A2V8BB72-F1
#
_cell.length_a   1.000
_cell.length_b   1.000
_cell.length_c   1.000
_cell.angle_alpha   90.00
_cell.angle_beta   90.00
_cell.angle_gamma   90.00
#
_symmetry.space_group_name_H-M   'P 1'
#
loop_
_entity.id
_entity.type
_entity.pdbx_description
1 polymer ?
#
loop_
_entity_poly.entity_id
_entity_poly.type
_entity_poly.pdbx_seq_one_letter_code
_entity_poly.pdbx_strand_id
1 'polypeptide(L)'
;MRGNNLVPIEFEINCELPDKFVRTDEFPAQDTDPTTLGFKGDDLIQFPPPPTGAGRAGGPPAPPAGRAGEAPAPIGGRGGGTPSLEGGRRGGPAPLSPAQQRVANVKQDFVRLTLGMFATSFPSYPLTFKYAAQGEAPEGKADILDVTGPASFSARFVVQRDTHLPVMLMWQVPATNVVFRIPGQPMPGPLPPGALTVDAPAPPAATASQQDRDQYAATIATLRRQALTQSKPIDYRVYYGDFRDVDGLKWPFRLRRAIAGETIEETTFDRIRINARINPQKFEAPK
;
A
#
# COMPACT_ATOMS: atom_id res chain seq x y z
N MET A 1 14.88 -21.18 -14.54
CA MET A 1 15.28 -19.76 -14.46
C MET A 1 14.20 -18.94 -15.15
N ARG A 2 13.34 -18.25 -14.40
CA ARG A 2 12.35 -17.32 -14.95
C ARG A 2 12.94 -15.94 -14.71
N GLY A 3 13.36 -15.29 -15.79
CA GLY A 3 14.03 -14.00 -15.75
C GLY A 3 13.15 -12.93 -15.09
N ASN A 4 13.80 -11.84 -14.69
CA ASN A 4 13.19 -10.58 -14.28
C ASN A 4 12.32 -10.03 -15.43
N ASN A 5 11.17 -10.64 -15.70
CA ASN A 5 10.17 -10.11 -16.62
C ASN A 5 9.49 -8.93 -15.93
N LEU A 6 10.22 -7.81 -15.83
CA LEU A 6 9.60 -6.50 -15.80
C LEU A 6 8.91 -6.38 -17.16
N VAL A 7 7.61 -6.69 -17.18
CA VAL A 7 6.79 -6.40 -18.36
C VAL A 7 6.85 -4.89 -18.54
N PRO A 8 7.22 -4.36 -19.72
CA PRO A 8 7.16 -2.94 -19.96
C PRO A 8 5.72 -2.45 -19.71
N ILE A 9 5.58 -1.53 -18.76
CA ILE A 9 4.31 -0.86 -18.46
C ILE A 9 4.47 0.55 -19.01
N GLU A 10 3.62 0.91 -19.95
CA GLU A 10 3.47 2.30 -20.34
C GLU A 10 2.56 2.97 -19.32
N PHE A 11 2.90 4.18 -18.90
CA PHE A 11 2.09 4.87 -17.90
C PHE A 11 2.04 6.37 -18.16
N GLU A 12 0.95 6.98 -17.74
CA GLU A 12 0.78 8.42 -17.69
C GLU A 12 0.38 8.85 -16.27
N ILE A 13 1.09 9.82 -15.72
CA ILE A 13 0.74 10.44 -14.44
C ILE A 13 0.32 11.88 -14.70
N ASN A 14 -0.86 12.24 -14.22
CA ASN A 14 -1.35 13.61 -14.23
C ASN A 14 -1.54 14.08 -12.79
N CYS A 15 -0.94 15.23 -12.47
CA CYS A 15 -1.04 15.88 -11.16
C CYS A 15 -1.51 17.32 -11.35
N GLU A 16 -2.64 17.69 -10.75
CA GLU A 16 -3.03 19.09 -10.55
C GLU A 16 -2.98 19.34 -9.05
N LEU A 17 -1.87 19.92 -8.58
CA LEU A 17 -1.63 20.14 -7.17
C LEU A 17 -2.59 21.21 -6.62
N PRO A 18 -3.06 21.07 -5.37
CA PRO A 18 -2.63 20.07 -4.40
C PRO A 18 -3.44 18.77 -4.40
N ASP A 19 -4.57 18.66 -5.09
CA ASP A 19 -5.64 17.72 -4.73
C ASP A 19 -6.16 16.81 -5.86
N LYS A 20 -5.53 16.82 -7.04
CA LYS A 20 -5.87 15.89 -8.12
C LYS A 20 -4.66 15.11 -8.57
N PHE A 21 -4.81 13.80 -8.58
CA PHE A 21 -3.78 12.86 -8.99
C PHE A 21 -4.44 11.70 -9.71
N VAL A 22 -3.89 11.31 -10.86
CA VAL A 22 -4.28 10.08 -11.55
C VAL A 22 -3.07 9.46 -12.23
N ARG A 23 -2.95 8.14 -12.11
CA ARG A 23 -2.01 7.31 -12.83
C ARG A 23 -2.81 6.34 -13.70
N THR A 24 -2.49 6.31 -14.98
CA THR A 24 -3.00 5.32 -15.93
C THR A 24 -1.83 4.43 -16.33
N ASP A 25 -2.00 3.11 -16.18
CA ASP A 25 -1.04 2.09 -16.59
C ASP A 25 -1.64 1.27 -17.74
N GLU A 26 -0.85 1.04 -18.78
CA GLU A 26 -1.16 0.22 -19.94
C GLU A 26 -0.13 -0.90 -20.04
N PHE A 27 -0.59 -2.11 -20.37
CA PHE A 27 0.24 -3.30 -20.50
C PHE A 27 0.19 -3.79 -21.95
N PRO A 28 1.00 -3.21 -22.87
CA PRO A 28 0.89 -3.49 -24.30
C PRO A 28 1.02 -4.98 -24.65
N ALA A 29 1.75 -5.75 -23.83
CA ALA A 29 1.97 -7.17 -24.06
C ALA A 29 0.80 -8.09 -23.67
N GLN A 30 -0.26 -7.58 -23.04
CA GLN A 30 -1.31 -8.41 -22.42
C GLN A 30 -2.72 -8.19 -22.99
N ASP A 31 -2.89 -7.43 -24.08
CA ASP A 31 -4.21 -7.07 -24.66
C ASP A 31 -5.26 -6.73 -23.58
N THR A 32 -4.83 -6.05 -22.52
CA THR A 32 -5.64 -5.73 -21.35
C THR A 32 -5.96 -4.25 -21.36
N ASP A 33 -7.21 -3.90 -21.00
CA ASP A 33 -7.63 -2.51 -20.88
C ASP A 33 -6.73 -1.73 -19.90
N PRO A 34 -6.44 -0.45 -20.17
CA PRO A 34 -5.68 0.39 -19.25
C PRO A 34 -6.32 0.45 -17.86
N THR A 35 -5.48 0.43 -16.84
CA THR A 35 -5.90 0.58 -15.45
C THR A 35 -5.63 1.99 -14.97
N THR A 36 -6.61 2.63 -14.35
CA THR A 36 -6.53 4.00 -13.82
C THR A 36 -6.74 3.99 -12.31
N LEU A 37 -5.86 4.66 -11.58
CA LEU A 37 -5.96 4.86 -10.13
C LEU A 37 -5.60 6.29 -9.76
N GLY A 38 -6.41 6.92 -8.92
CA GLY A 38 -6.23 8.32 -8.57
C GLY A 38 -7.22 8.83 -7.52
N PHE A 39 -7.17 10.13 -7.28
CA PHE A 39 -8.16 10.84 -6.48
C PHE A 39 -8.38 12.27 -6.99
N LYS A 40 -9.54 12.81 -6.66
CA LYS A 40 -9.89 14.23 -6.81
C LYS A 40 -10.50 14.70 -5.50
N GLY A 41 -9.76 15.48 -4.73
CA GLY A 41 -10.14 15.82 -3.36
C GLY A 41 -10.21 14.55 -2.50
N ASP A 42 -11.42 14.16 -2.09
CA ASP A 42 -11.70 12.93 -1.33
C ASP A 42 -12.36 11.83 -2.17
N ASP A 43 -12.59 12.08 -3.46
CA ASP A 43 -13.20 11.11 -4.37
C ASP A 43 -12.15 10.16 -4.94
N LEU A 44 -12.46 8.86 -4.94
CA LEU A 44 -11.61 7.82 -5.54
C LEU A 44 -11.84 7.77 -7.06
N ILE A 45 -10.75 7.78 -7.82
CA ILE A 45 -10.75 7.45 -9.24
C ILE A 45 -10.15 6.05 -9.36
N GLN A 46 -10.95 5.07 -9.80
CA GLN A 46 -10.47 3.70 -10.00
C GLN A 46 -11.21 3.05 -11.18
N PHE A 47 -10.45 2.60 -12.17
CA PHE A 47 -10.97 1.89 -13.34
C PHE A 47 -9.98 0.80 -13.81
N PRO A 48 -10.46 -0.38 -14.24
CA PRO A 48 -11.82 -0.87 -14.05
C PRO A 48 -12.17 -0.95 -12.55
N PRO A 49 -13.46 -0.95 -12.18
CA PRO A 49 -13.84 -1.13 -10.79
C PRO A 49 -13.30 -2.49 -10.29
N PRO A 50 -12.92 -2.59 -9.01
CA PRO A 50 -12.44 -3.86 -8.46
C PRO A 50 -13.52 -4.93 -8.62
N PRO A 51 -13.16 -6.19 -8.98
CA PRO A 51 -14.15 -7.23 -9.16
C PRO A 51 -14.96 -7.40 -7.88
N THR A 52 -16.29 -7.42 -8.02
CA THR A 52 -17.20 -7.66 -6.90
C THR A 52 -16.90 -9.05 -6.32
N GLY A 53 -16.26 -9.09 -5.15
CA GLY A 53 -15.91 -10.34 -4.46
C GLY A 53 -14.46 -10.83 -4.63
N ALA A 54 -13.59 -10.14 -5.38
CA ALA A 54 -12.17 -10.48 -5.40
C ALA A 54 -11.44 -9.89 -4.19
N GLY A 55 -11.31 -10.71 -3.14
CA GLY A 55 -10.29 -10.48 -2.13
C GLY A 55 -8.90 -10.51 -2.77
N ARG A 56 -8.25 -9.34 -2.81
CA ARG A 56 -6.82 -9.06 -3.01
C ARG A 56 -6.16 -9.51 -4.32
N ALA A 57 -5.72 -8.50 -5.07
CA ALA A 57 -4.30 -8.35 -5.39
C ALA A 57 -3.81 -7.00 -4.81
N GLY A 58 -2.71 -7.00 -4.05
CA GLY A 58 -1.91 -5.81 -3.76
C GLY A 58 -2.18 -4.98 -2.49
N GLY A 59 -3.34 -5.05 -1.83
CA GLY A 59 -3.64 -4.26 -0.62
C GLY A 59 -3.69 -5.06 0.68
N PRO A 60 -3.25 -4.51 1.84
CA PRO A 60 -3.38 -5.19 3.13
C PRO A 60 -4.85 -5.54 3.43
N PRO A 61 -5.14 -6.70 4.05
CA PRO A 61 -6.47 -7.04 4.56
C PRO A 61 -7.03 -5.95 5.45
N ALA A 62 -8.31 -5.61 5.25
CA ALA A 62 -9.15 -5.30 6.39
C ALA A 62 -9.31 -6.58 7.25
N PRO A 63 -9.26 -6.48 8.59
CA PRO A 63 -9.62 -7.61 9.44
C PRO A 63 -11.09 -8.02 9.19
N PRO A 64 -11.42 -9.32 9.22
CA PRO A 64 -12.79 -9.76 8.97
C PRO A 64 -13.72 -9.23 10.07
N ALA A 65 -14.79 -8.54 9.66
CA ALA A 65 -15.95 -8.29 10.50
C ALA A 65 -16.56 -9.67 10.86
N GLY A 66 -16.46 -10.04 12.13
CA GLY A 66 -17.10 -11.25 12.64
C GLY A 66 -18.60 -11.17 12.41
N ARG A 67 -19.12 -12.16 11.69
CA ARG A 67 -20.55 -12.45 11.53
C ARG A 67 -21.11 -12.78 12.92
N ALA A 68 -21.77 -11.80 13.55
CA ALA A 68 -22.59 -12.07 14.73
C ALA A 68 -23.78 -12.91 14.26
N GLY A 69 -23.88 -14.12 14.83
CA GLY A 69 -24.97 -15.05 14.56
C GLY A 69 -26.32 -14.47 14.94
N GLU A 70 -27.33 -14.85 14.16
CA GLU A 70 -28.73 -14.74 14.52
C GLU A 70 -28.99 -15.39 15.90
N ALA A 71 -29.69 -14.65 16.76
CA ALA A 71 -30.40 -15.20 17.90
C ALA A 71 -31.68 -14.38 18.12
N PRO A 72 -32.75 -14.99 18.66
CA PRO A 72 -34.12 -14.72 18.25
C PRO A 72 -34.77 -13.54 18.99
N ALA A 73 -35.84 -13.00 18.40
CA ALA A 73 -36.63 -11.92 18.96
C ALA A 73 -37.30 -12.31 20.30
N PRO A 74 -37.32 -11.41 21.31
CA PRO A 74 -38.29 -11.49 22.38
C PRO A 74 -39.43 -10.48 22.20
N ILE A 75 -40.62 -10.99 22.49
CA ILE A 75 -41.90 -10.30 22.62
C ILE A 75 -41.88 -9.38 23.84
N GLY A 76 -42.39 -8.15 23.67
CA GLY A 76 -43.18 -7.38 24.64
C GLY A 76 -42.60 -7.05 26.03
N GLY A 77 -42.49 -5.76 26.37
CA GLY A 77 -42.33 -5.35 27.77
C GLY A 77 -42.05 -3.87 27.96
N ARG A 78 -42.91 -3.20 28.73
CA ARG A 78 -43.02 -1.76 28.97
C ARG A 78 -42.19 -1.34 30.20
N GLY A 79 -41.47 -0.21 30.08
CA GLY A 79 -41.22 0.74 31.18
C GLY A 79 -39.98 0.54 32.06
N GLY A 80 -39.36 1.66 32.43
CA GLY A 80 -38.41 1.76 33.56
C GLY A 80 -37.07 2.41 33.17
N GLY A 81 -36.82 3.62 33.67
CA GLY A 81 -35.62 4.40 33.37
C GLY A 81 -34.41 4.14 34.27
N THR A 82 -33.39 4.97 34.03
CA THR A 82 -32.10 5.20 34.73
C THR A 82 -30.92 4.30 34.35
N PRO A 83 -29.67 4.78 34.49
CA PRO A 83 -29.13 6.08 34.07
C PRO A 83 -27.85 5.94 33.20
N SER A 84 -27.44 7.03 32.57
CA SER A 84 -26.15 7.18 31.89
C SER A 84 -24.99 6.78 32.81
N LEU A 85 -24.20 5.79 32.38
CA LEU A 85 -22.83 5.60 32.86
C LEU A 85 -21.88 5.99 31.74
N GLU A 86 -21.53 7.27 31.81
CA GLU A 86 -20.36 7.86 31.17
C GLU A 86 -19.11 7.15 31.71
N GLY A 87 -18.61 6.20 30.93
CA GLY A 87 -17.39 5.45 31.22
C GLY A 87 -16.46 5.51 30.02
N GLY A 88 -15.48 6.42 30.11
CA GLY A 88 -14.53 6.77 29.04
C GLY A 88 -13.90 5.57 28.33
N ARG A 89 -14.33 5.37 27.07
CA ARG A 89 -13.49 4.69 26.08
C ARG A 89 -12.55 5.72 25.49
N ARG A 90 -11.27 5.55 25.77
CA ARG A 90 -10.12 6.22 25.15
C ARG A 90 -10.42 6.52 23.67
N GLY A 91 -10.56 7.81 23.36
CA GLY A 91 -10.80 8.33 22.02
C GLY A 91 -9.60 8.10 21.13
N GLY A 92 -9.55 6.95 20.46
CA GLY A 92 -8.87 6.85 19.17
C GLY A 92 -9.79 7.37 18.06
N PRO A 93 -9.26 7.89 16.95
CA PRO A 93 -10.07 8.18 15.78
C PRO A 93 -10.89 6.95 15.40
N ALA A 94 -12.16 7.14 15.00
CA ALA A 94 -12.97 6.06 14.47
C ALA A 94 -12.25 5.42 13.26
N PRO A 95 -12.27 4.08 13.12
CA PRO A 95 -11.65 3.43 11.97
C PRO A 95 -12.29 3.91 10.66
N LEU A 96 -11.45 4.16 9.65
CA LEU A 96 -11.91 4.60 8.33
C LEU A 96 -12.84 3.56 7.70
N SER A 97 -13.87 4.01 6.99
CA SER A 97 -14.68 3.12 6.14
C SER A 97 -13.82 2.50 5.04
N PRO A 98 -14.21 1.35 4.46
CA PRO A 98 -13.45 0.74 3.37
C PRO A 98 -13.21 1.67 2.17
N ALA A 99 -14.16 2.54 1.85
CA ALA A 99 -14.01 3.53 0.78
C ALA A 99 -12.97 4.60 1.13
N GLN A 100 -13.04 5.16 2.34
CA GLN A 100 -12.06 6.13 2.83
C GLN A 100 -10.66 5.53 2.94
N GLN A 101 -10.55 4.25 3.33
CA GLN A 101 -9.28 3.55 3.38
C GLN A 101 -8.65 3.42 1.99
N ARG A 102 -9.46 3.17 0.94
CA ARG A 102 -8.95 3.13 -0.44
C ARG A 102 -8.39 4.48 -0.86
N VAL A 103 -9.14 5.57 -0.65
CA VAL A 103 -8.68 6.93 -0.96
C VAL A 103 -7.40 7.26 -0.19
N ALA A 104 -7.34 6.94 1.11
CA ALA A 104 -6.16 7.16 1.93
C ALA A 104 -4.94 6.41 1.39
N ASN A 105 -5.09 5.16 0.94
CA ASN A 105 -4.01 4.39 0.34
C ASN A 105 -3.49 5.05 -0.95
N VAL A 106 -4.38 5.52 -1.84
CA VAL A 106 -3.98 6.23 -3.07
C VAL A 106 -3.27 7.55 -2.74
N LYS A 107 -3.76 8.30 -1.74
CA LYS A 107 -3.08 9.53 -1.29
C LYS A 107 -1.69 9.24 -0.70
N GLN A 108 -1.49 8.11 -0.02
CA GLN A 108 -0.16 7.70 0.42
C GLN A 108 0.78 7.39 -0.74
N ASP A 109 0.29 6.76 -1.82
CA ASP A 109 1.10 6.53 -3.02
C ASP A 109 1.47 7.85 -3.72
N PHE A 110 0.52 8.78 -3.81
CA PHE A 110 0.79 10.15 -4.26
C PHE A 110 1.86 10.84 -3.41
N VAL A 111 1.81 10.72 -2.08
CA VAL A 111 2.85 11.28 -1.20
C VAL A 111 4.21 10.65 -1.44
N ARG A 112 4.28 9.31 -1.58
CA ARG A 112 5.55 8.61 -1.85
C ARG A 112 6.16 9.08 -3.18
N LEU A 113 5.34 9.33 -4.19
CA LEU A 113 5.79 9.90 -5.46
C LEU A 113 6.26 11.35 -5.29
N THR A 114 5.41 12.20 -4.70
CA THR A 114 5.61 13.65 -4.66
C THR A 114 6.71 14.08 -3.69
N LEU A 115 6.99 13.31 -2.63
CA LEU A 115 8.17 13.55 -1.79
C LEU A 115 9.47 13.46 -2.60
N GLY A 116 9.57 12.49 -3.51
CA GLY A 116 10.73 12.36 -4.40
C GLY A 116 10.84 13.45 -5.46
N MET A 117 9.73 14.09 -5.81
CA MET A 117 9.67 15.12 -6.84
C MET A 117 9.84 16.53 -6.28
N PHE A 118 9.24 16.82 -5.12
CA PHE A 118 9.09 18.17 -4.59
C PHE A 118 9.68 18.37 -3.20
N ALA A 119 10.01 17.28 -2.48
CA ALA A 119 10.53 17.33 -1.11
C ALA A 119 9.66 18.17 -0.14
N THR A 120 8.33 18.17 -0.33
CA THR A 120 7.40 19.03 0.43
C THR A 120 6.10 18.32 0.81
N SER A 121 5.29 18.99 1.62
CA SER A 121 3.95 18.57 2.06
C SER A 121 2.86 19.27 1.23
N PHE A 122 1.75 18.57 0.97
CA PHE A 122 0.57 19.14 0.32
C PHE A 122 -0.65 19.13 1.25
N PRO A 123 -1.57 20.11 1.17
CA PRO A 123 -2.79 20.13 1.98
C PRO A 123 -3.69 18.90 1.82
N SER A 124 -3.65 18.23 0.65
CA SER A 124 -4.40 17.00 0.39
C SER A 124 -3.94 15.81 1.24
N TYR A 125 -2.69 15.84 1.73
CA TYR A 125 -2.11 14.89 2.66
C TYR A 125 -0.98 15.57 3.47
N PRO A 126 -1.31 16.26 4.57
CA PRO A 126 -0.34 17.06 5.30
C PRO A 126 0.72 16.18 5.97
N LEU A 127 1.98 16.56 5.84
CA LEU A 127 3.13 15.87 6.42
C LEU A 127 3.84 16.75 7.43
N THR A 128 4.42 16.12 8.45
CA THR A 128 5.36 16.73 9.39
C THR A 128 6.74 16.12 9.16
N PHE A 129 7.76 16.99 9.13
CA PHE A 129 9.15 16.60 8.97
C PHE A 129 9.91 16.87 10.26
N LYS A 130 10.74 15.92 10.68
CA LYS A 130 11.66 16.08 11.81
C LYS A 130 13.04 15.60 11.41
N TYR A 131 14.07 16.40 11.67
CA TYR A 131 15.45 15.95 11.50
C TYR A 131 15.75 14.78 12.44
N ALA A 132 16.19 13.67 11.86
CA ALA A 132 16.52 12.46 12.61
C ALA A 132 18.03 12.32 12.79
N ALA A 133 18.80 12.38 11.69
CA ALA A 133 20.24 12.18 11.72
C ALA A 133 20.91 12.61 10.40
N GLN A 134 22.24 12.64 10.41
CA GLN A 134 23.06 12.57 9.21
C GLN A 134 23.43 11.10 8.95
N GLY A 135 23.44 10.68 7.68
CA GLY A 135 23.84 9.35 7.25
C GLY A 135 24.60 9.36 5.93
N GLU A 136 24.84 8.16 5.41
CA GLU A 136 25.49 7.94 4.12
C GLU A 136 24.47 7.54 3.04
N ALA A 137 24.72 8.00 1.82
CA ALA A 137 23.99 7.70 0.60
C ALA A 137 25.01 7.37 -0.51
N PRO A 138 24.59 6.75 -1.62
CA PRO A 138 25.51 6.41 -2.72
C PRO A 138 26.36 7.58 -3.24
N GLU A 139 25.82 8.80 -3.17
CA GLU A 139 26.46 10.05 -3.64
C GLU A 139 27.07 10.87 -2.49
N GLY A 140 27.38 10.25 -1.35
CA GLY A 140 28.05 10.89 -0.21
C GLY A 140 27.16 11.04 1.01
N LYS A 141 27.18 12.22 1.64
CA LYS A 141 26.42 12.45 2.88
C LYS A 141 24.97 12.81 2.59
N ALA A 142 24.07 12.37 3.46
CA ALA A 142 22.66 12.67 3.38
C ALA A 142 22.08 13.05 4.74
N ASP A 143 21.06 13.89 4.70
CA ASP A 143 20.20 14.20 5.84
C ASP A 143 19.01 13.24 5.84
N ILE A 144 18.70 12.69 7.02
CA ILE A 144 17.60 11.77 7.24
C ILE A 144 16.53 12.50 8.05
N LEU A 145 15.33 12.57 7.49
CA LEU A 145 14.15 13.17 8.07
C LEU A 145 13.15 12.08 8.43
N ASP A 146 12.65 12.08 9.66
CA ASP A 146 11.43 11.35 10.00
C ASP A 146 10.23 12.12 9.42
N VAL A 147 9.37 11.42 8.70
CA VAL A 147 8.17 11.97 8.06
C VAL A 147 6.94 11.28 8.62
N THR A 148 6.00 12.06 9.16
CA THR A 148 4.73 11.55 9.68
C THR A 148 3.55 12.23 9.00
N GLY A 149 2.41 11.53 8.92
CA GLY A 149 1.19 12.08 8.35
C GLY A 149 -0.07 11.32 8.80
N PRO A 150 -1.24 11.67 8.24
CA PRO A 150 -2.50 10.98 8.50
C PRO A 150 -2.44 9.46 8.27
N ALA A 151 -3.50 8.75 8.68
CA ALA A 151 -3.66 7.31 8.42
C ALA A 151 -2.45 6.45 8.83
N SER A 152 -1.79 6.83 9.93
CA SER A 152 -0.58 6.17 10.47
C SER A 152 0.60 6.14 9.49
N PHE A 153 0.68 7.10 8.57
CA PHE A 153 1.82 7.22 7.67
C PHE A 153 3.06 7.63 8.45
N SER A 154 4.11 6.83 8.30
CA SER A 154 5.42 7.06 8.90
C SER A 154 6.49 6.55 7.93
N ALA A 155 7.50 7.37 7.67
CA ALA A 155 8.60 7.06 6.77
C ALA A 155 9.88 7.77 7.22
N ARG A 156 11.03 7.32 6.70
CA ARG A 156 12.27 8.09 6.69
C ARG A 156 12.56 8.55 5.29
N PHE A 157 12.80 9.85 5.16
CA PHE A 157 13.13 10.51 3.91
C PHE A 157 14.59 10.93 3.93
N VAL A 158 15.34 10.45 2.94
CA VAL A 158 16.77 10.66 2.81
C VAL A 158 17.02 11.64 1.68
N VAL A 159 17.68 12.74 2.01
CA VAL A 159 17.97 13.85 1.10
C VAL A 159 19.48 14.06 1.05
N GLN A 160 20.05 14.11 -0.16
CA GLN A 160 21.49 14.35 -0.33
C GLN A 160 21.82 15.74 0.25
N ARG A 161 22.88 15.85 1.05
CA ARG A 161 23.14 17.03 1.87
C ARG A 161 23.57 18.28 1.10
N ASP A 162 24.39 18.11 0.07
CA ASP A 162 24.98 19.20 -0.72
C ASP A 162 24.05 19.66 -1.86
N THR A 163 23.33 18.72 -2.49
CA THR A 163 22.44 19.01 -3.63
C THR A 163 20.99 19.19 -3.21
N HIS A 164 20.65 18.80 -1.98
CA HIS A 164 19.27 18.77 -1.46
C HIS A 164 18.30 17.93 -2.29
N LEU A 165 18.81 17.03 -3.14
CA LEU A 165 17.99 16.15 -3.95
C LEU A 165 17.48 14.96 -3.14
N PRO A 166 16.20 14.57 -3.30
CA PRO A 166 15.67 13.34 -2.72
C PRO A 166 16.44 12.11 -3.21
N VAL A 167 16.89 11.27 -2.29
CA VAL A 167 17.61 10.02 -2.63
C VAL A 167 16.71 8.82 -2.44
N MET A 168 16.03 8.77 -1.29
CA MET A 168 15.26 7.58 -0.92
C MET A 168 14.16 7.92 0.07
N LEU A 169 13.03 7.24 -0.08
CA LEU A 169 11.99 7.15 0.94
C LEU A 169 11.92 5.69 1.41
N MET A 170 11.96 5.47 2.73
CA MET A 170 11.80 4.14 3.31
C MET A 170 10.68 4.14 4.35
N TRP A 171 9.92 3.06 4.40
CA TRP A 171 8.90 2.84 5.42
C TRP A 171 8.77 1.36 5.72
N GLN A 172 8.10 1.05 6.82
CA GLN A 172 7.86 -0.32 7.23
C GLN A 172 6.37 -0.61 7.20
N VAL A 173 6.01 -1.79 6.71
CA VAL A 173 4.63 -2.29 6.81
C VAL A 173 4.62 -3.63 7.52
N PRO A 174 3.58 -3.94 8.30
CA PRO A 174 3.40 -5.29 8.84
C PRO A 174 3.35 -6.31 7.69
N ALA A 175 3.89 -7.51 7.92
CA ALA A 175 3.71 -8.60 6.98
C ALA A 175 2.22 -8.93 6.84
N THR A 176 1.80 -9.28 5.63
CA THR A 176 0.39 -9.65 5.34
C THR A 176 0.25 -10.95 4.56
N ASN A 177 1.34 -11.40 3.92
CA ASN A 177 1.38 -12.60 3.09
C ASN A 177 2.10 -13.72 3.84
N VAL A 178 1.40 -14.85 3.99
CA VAL A 178 1.94 -16.09 4.54
C VAL A 178 1.77 -17.17 3.48
N VAL A 179 2.88 -17.80 3.10
CA VAL A 179 2.91 -18.96 2.22
C VAL A 179 3.19 -20.19 3.07
N PHE A 180 2.28 -21.16 2.98
CA PHE A 180 2.44 -22.42 3.68
C PHE A 180 3.25 -23.39 2.83
N ARG A 181 4.22 -24.04 3.47
CA ARG A 181 5.02 -25.11 2.89
C ARG A 181 4.71 -26.41 3.61
N ILE A 182 4.52 -27.49 2.85
CA ILE A 182 4.46 -28.84 3.44
C ILE A 182 5.90 -29.38 3.51
N PRO A 183 6.39 -29.80 4.69
CA PRO A 183 7.71 -30.39 4.81
C PRO A 183 7.92 -31.55 3.83
N GLY A 184 9.06 -31.58 3.14
CA GLY A 184 9.38 -32.59 2.14
C GLY A 184 8.74 -32.39 0.75
N GLN A 185 7.84 -31.40 0.60
CA GLN A 185 7.33 -30.99 -0.73
C GLN A 185 8.10 -29.79 -1.27
N PRO A 186 8.27 -29.69 -2.61
CA PRO A 186 8.78 -28.49 -3.24
C PRO A 186 7.82 -27.32 -3.01
N MET A 187 8.37 -26.12 -3.00
CA MET A 187 7.59 -24.90 -2.76
C MET A 187 6.59 -24.67 -3.91
N PRO A 188 5.34 -24.27 -3.61
CA PRO A 188 4.35 -23.96 -4.62
C PRO A 188 4.68 -22.62 -5.28
N GLY A 189 5.55 -22.66 -6.29
CA GLY A 189 5.89 -21.49 -7.13
C GLY A 189 6.81 -20.45 -6.46
N PRO A 190 7.10 -19.35 -7.17
CA PRO A 190 7.93 -18.27 -6.65
C PRO A 190 7.22 -17.51 -5.51
N LEU A 191 7.97 -17.19 -4.46
CA LEU A 191 7.44 -16.43 -3.32
C LEU A 191 7.24 -14.96 -3.69
N PRO A 192 6.13 -14.33 -3.29
CA PRO A 192 6.01 -12.89 -3.35
C PRO A 192 7.08 -12.21 -2.46
N PRO A 193 7.64 -11.08 -2.88
CA PRO A 193 8.55 -10.28 -2.05
C PRO A 193 7.93 -9.96 -0.68
N GLY A 194 8.70 -10.22 0.39
CA GLY A 194 8.25 -10.02 1.77
C GLY A 194 7.25 -11.07 2.30
N ALA A 195 6.96 -12.15 1.56
CA ALA A 195 6.12 -13.22 2.08
C ALA A 195 6.80 -14.03 3.20
N LEU A 196 6.05 -14.35 4.25
CA LEU A 196 6.49 -15.26 5.31
C LEU A 196 6.28 -16.69 4.88
N THR A 197 7.31 -17.54 4.98
CA THR A 197 7.16 -18.98 4.77
C THR A 197 6.94 -19.67 6.12
N VAL A 198 5.90 -20.49 6.21
CA VAL A 198 5.54 -21.23 7.43
C VAL A 198 5.32 -22.69 7.07
N ASP A 199 5.95 -23.60 7.81
CA ASP A 199 5.70 -25.02 7.64
C ASP A 199 4.30 -25.38 8.15
N ALA A 200 3.56 -26.13 7.36
CA ALA A 200 2.20 -26.58 7.64
C ALA A 200 2.11 -28.11 7.64
N PRO A 201 1.19 -28.68 8.44
CA PRO A 201 0.89 -30.10 8.35
C PRO A 201 0.34 -30.47 6.96
N ALA A 202 0.43 -31.74 6.59
CA ALA A 202 -0.15 -32.23 5.35
C ALA A 202 -1.69 -32.05 5.37
N PRO A 203 -2.31 -31.66 4.24
CA PRO A 203 -3.75 -31.51 4.16
C PRO A 203 -4.46 -32.87 4.36
N PRO A 204 -5.66 -32.88 4.95
CA PRO A 204 -6.44 -34.10 5.10
C PRO A 204 -6.79 -34.70 3.73
N ALA A 205 -6.96 -36.03 3.67
CA ALA A 205 -7.33 -36.72 2.45
C ALA A 205 -8.67 -36.21 1.88
N ALA A 206 -8.88 -36.33 0.57
CA ALA A 206 -10.13 -35.91 -0.07
C ALA A 206 -11.36 -36.63 0.51
N THR A 207 -11.19 -37.83 1.06
CA THR A 207 -12.24 -38.63 1.72
C THR A 207 -12.42 -38.32 3.20
N ALA A 208 -11.62 -37.42 3.78
CA ALA A 208 -11.69 -37.07 5.20
C ALA A 208 -13.02 -36.40 5.57
N SER A 209 -13.41 -36.53 6.83
CA SER A 209 -14.65 -35.97 7.36
C SER A 209 -14.63 -34.44 7.32
N GLN A 210 -15.80 -33.80 7.35
CA GLN A 210 -15.88 -32.34 7.41
C GLN A 210 -15.22 -31.80 8.69
N GLN A 211 -15.33 -32.53 9.81
CA GLN A 211 -14.71 -32.16 11.07
C GLN A 211 -13.17 -32.11 10.97
N ASP A 212 -12.55 -33.07 10.29
CA ASP A 212 -11.10 -33.07 10.09
C ASP A 212 -10.64 -31.90 9.22
N ARG A 213 -11.43 -31.54 8.21
CA ARG A 213 -11.17 -30.38 7.35
C ARG A 213 -11.27 -29.06 8.12
N ASP A 214 -12.27 -28.94 9.00
CA ASP A 214 -12.46 -27.74 9.82
C ASP A 214 -11.35 -27.59 10.86
N GLN A 215 -10.90 -28.69 11.48
CA GLN A 215 -9.75 -28.70 12.39
C GLN A 215 -8.45 -28.30 11.68
N TYR A 216 -8.23 -28.82 10.48
CA TYR A 216 -7.10 -28.42 9.65
C TYR A 216 -7.15 -26.92 9.32
N ALA A 217 -8.31 -26.41 8.88
CA ALA A 217 -8.49 -24.98 8.59
C ALA A 217 -8.23 -24.10 9.82
N ALA A 218 -8.71 -24.51 11.00
CA ALA A 218 -8.45 -23.80 12.26
C ALA A 218 -6.96 -23.81 12.64
N THR A 219 -6.27 -24.93 12.41
CA THR A 219 -4.82 -25.05 12.62
C THR A 219 -4.06 -24.09 11.70
N ILE A 220 -4.36 -24.09 10.40
CA ILE A 220 -3.76 -23.18 9.43
C ILE A 220 -4.05 -21.71 9.77
N ALA A 221 -5.27 -21.38 10.19
CA ALA A 221 -5.63 -20.02 10.60
C ALA A 221 -4.85 -19.57 11.85
N THR A 222 -4.59 -20.47 12.79
CA THR A 222 -3.79 -20.21 13.99
C THR A 222 -2.33 -19.99 13.63
N LEU A 223 -1.75 -20.89 12.84
CA LEU A 223 -0.38 -20.76 12.31
C LEU A 223 -0.20 -19.44 11.55
N ARG A 224 -1.16 -19.07 10.70
CA ARG A 224 -1.15 -17.78 9.98
C ARG A 224 -1.09 -16.61 10.95
N ARG A 225 -1.97 -16.59 11.95
CA ARG A 225 -2.05 -15.49 12.93
C ARG A 225 -0.75 -15.37 13.71
N GLN A 226 -0.23 -16.49 14.20
CA GLN A 226 1.01 -16.54 14.95
C GLN A 226 2.18 -16.02 14.10
N ALA A 227 2.29 -16.48 12.85
CA ALA A 227 3.33 -16.02 11.94
C ALA A 227 3.28 -14.51 11.69
N LEU A 228 2.07 -13.96 11.45
CA LEU A 228 1.89 -12.51 11.24
C LEU A 228 2.25 -11.72 12.50
N THR A 229 1.83 -12.15 13.69
CA THR A 229 2.11 -11.46 14.94
C THR A 229 3.59 -11.51 15.34
N GLN A 230 4.30 -12.59 15.04
CA GLN A 230 5.72 -12.76 15.36
C GLN A 230 6.65 -12.17 14.30
N SER A 231 6.13 -11.80 13.14
CA SER A 231 6.94 -11.27 12.05
C SER A 231 7.49 -9.87 12.34
N LYS A 232 8.71 -9.64 11.87
CA LYS A 232 9.25 -8.28 11.78
C LYS A 232 8.52 -7.53 10.66
N PRO A 233 8.30 -6.21 10.81
CA PRO A 233 7.84 -5.38 9.71
C PRO A 233 8.75 -5.52 8.48
N ILE A 234 8.12 -5.47 7.30
CA ILE A 234 8.79 -5.55 6.01
C ILE A 234 9.23 -4.15 5.62
N ASP A 235 10.51 -4.01 5.26
CA ASP A 235 11.05 -2.76 4.73
C ASP A 235 10.61 -2.54 3.29
N TYR A 236 10.05 -1.36 3.04
CA TYR A 236 9.76 -0.83 1.72
C TYR A 236 10.67 0.36 1.44
N ARG A 237 11.16 0.46 0.20
CA ARG A 237 12.03 1.56 -0.24
C ARG A 237 11.64 2.03 -1.63
N VAL A 238 11.71 3.33 -1.85
CA VAL A 238 11.68 3.96 -3.17
C VAL A 238 12.95 4.78 -3.27
N TYR A 239 13.75 4.51 -4.31
CA TYR A 239 14.91 5.31 -4.65
C TYR A 239 14.54 6.26 -5.78
N TYR A 240 15.00 7.50 -5.68
CA TYR A 240 14.84 8.52 -6.72
C TYR A 240 16.22 8.80 -7.31
N GLY A 241 16.31 8.92 -8.62
CA GLY A 241 17.57 9.17 -9.28
C GLY A 241 17.39 9.61 -10.72
N ASP A 242 18.53 9.74 -11.40
CA ASP A 242 18.60 10.32 -12.75
C ASP A 242 17.91 11.68 -12.78
N PHE A 243 18.35 12.59 -11.91
CA PHE A 243 17.75 13.91 -11.80
C PHE A 243 18.14 14.77 -13.02
N ARG A 244 17.14 15.23 -13.76
CA ARG A 244 17.34 16.07 -14.96
C ARG A 244 16.65 17.41 -14.79
N ASP A 245 17.14 18.41 -15.51
CA ASP A 245 16.53 19.73 -15.55
C ASP A 245 15.28 19.71 -16.42
N VAL A 246 14.17 20.22 -15.89
CA VAL A 246 12.93 20.48 -16.62
C VAL A 246 12.41 21.82 -16.13
N ASP A 247 12.36 22.80 -17.03
CA ASP A 247 11.94 24.18 -16.76
C ASP A 247 12.60 24.79 -15.49
N GLY A 248 13.90 24.53 -15.29
CA GLY A 248 14.70 25.08 -14.19
C GLY A 248 14.56 24.34 -12.85
N LEU A 249 13.86 23.21 -12.83
CA LEU A 249 13.73 22.34 -11.66
C LEU A 249 14.39 20.98 -11.93
N LYS A 250 15.00 20.37 -10.90
CA LYS A 250 15.56 19.01 -10.99
C LYS A 250 14.49 17.97 -10.66
N TRP A 251 14.20 17.09 -11.62
CA TRP A 251 13.19 16.04 -11.48
C TRP A 251 13.80 14.65 -11.57
N PRO A 252 13.34 13.68 -10.78
CA PRO A 252 13.81 12.30 -10.91
C PRO A 252 13.20 11.65 -12.16
N PHE A 253 14.05 11.24 -13.10
CA PHE A 253 13.62 10.48 -14.27
C PHE A 253 13.61 8.97 -14.03
N ARG A 254 14.17 8.50 -12.91
CA ARG A 254 14.15 7.08 -12.53
C ARG A 254 13.70 6.88 -11.09
N LEU A 255 12.71 6.01 -10.92
CA LEU A 255 12.26 5.51 -9.62
C LEU A 255 12.52 4.02 -9.54
N ARG A 256 13.05 3.56 -8.41
CA ARG A 256 13.23 2.12 -8.16
C ARG A 256 12.55 1.75 -6.86
N ARG A 257 11.61 0.81 -6.92
CA ARG A 257 10.88 0.31 -5.74
C ARG A 257 11.48 -1.02 -5.31
N ALA A 258 11.70 -1.16 -4.00
CA ALA A 258 12.21 -2.38 -3.40
C ALA A 258 11.40 -2.79 -2.17
N ILE A 259 11.20 -4.09 -2.01
CA ILE A 259 10.53 -4.72 -0.86
C ILE A 259 11.48 -5.76 -0.28
N ALA A 260 11.70 -5.73 1.03
CA ALA A 260 12.63 -6.63 1.72
C ALA A 260 14.04 -6.66 1.09
N GLY A 261 14.48 -5.54 0.50
CA GLY A 261 15.76 -5.41 -0.19
C GLY A 261 15.77 -5.87 -1.66
N GLU A 262 14.73 -6.55 -2.12
CA GLU A 262 14.58 -6.98 -3.51
C GLU A 262 13.94 -5.86 -4.35
N THR A 263 14.53 -5.54 -5.51
CA THR A 263 13.92 -4.58 -6.45
C THR A 263 12.76 -5.26 -7.16
N ILE A 264 11.57 -4.65 -7.07
CA ILE A 264 10.32 -5.21 -7.61
C ILE A 264 9.80 -4.43 -8.83
N GLU A 265 10.19 -3.16 -8.97
CA GLU A 265 9.75 -2.27 -10.04
C GLU A 265 10.83 -1.21 -10.28
N GLU A 266 11.11 -0.94 -11.54
CA GLU A 266 11.88 0.22 -11.98
C GLU A 266 11.03 1.01 -12.97
N THR A 267 10.83 2.28 -12.67
CA THR A 267 10.03 3.21 -13.46
C THR A 267 10.97 4.25 -14.06
N THR A 268 10.93 4.39 -15.38
CA THR A 268 11.65 5.46 -16.10
C THR A 268 10.64 6.41 -16.72
N PHE A 269 10.80 7.70 -16.49
CA PHE A 269 9.98 8.72 -17.14
C PHE A 269 10.65 9.11 -18.46
N ASP A 270 9.97 8.93 -19.58
CA ASP A 270 10.48 9.43 -20.86
C ASP A 270 10.38 10.94 -20.96
N ARG A 271 9.34 11.51 -20.33
CA ARG A 271 9.06 12.94 -20.37
C ARG A 271 8.33 13.41 -19.12
N ILE A 272 8.79 14.54 -18.59
CA ILE A 272 8.09 15.32 -17.56
C ILE A 272 7.76 16.69 -18.15
N ARG A 273 6.56 17.20 -17.88
CA ARG A 273 6.12 18.54 -18.26
C ARG A 273 5.55 19.25 -17.04
N ILE A 274 5.93 20.50 -16.85
CA ILE A 274 5.51 21.30 -15.70
C ILE A 274 4.56 22.38 -16.18
N ASN A 275 3.55 22.72 -15.37
CA ASN A 275 2.55 23.74 -15.70
C ASN A 275 1.84 23.53 -17.05
N ALA A 276 1.79 22.27 -17.52
CA ALA A 276 1.06 21.91 -18.72
C ALA A 276 -0.45 21.99 -18.46
N ARG A 277 -1.22 22.39 -19.46
CA ARG A 277 -2.68 22.29 -19.39
C ARG A 277 -3.08 20.81 -19.42
N ILE A 278 -3.78 20.36 -18.39
CA ILE A 278 -4.33 19.00 -18.28
C ILE A 278 -5.82 19.07 -18.60
N ASN A 279 -6.33 18.13 -19.40
CA ASN A 279 -7.77 18.02 -19.62
C ASN A 279 -8.44 17.63 -18.28
N PRO A 280 -9.37 18.44 -17.73
CA PRO A 280 -10.02 18.15 -16.46
C PRO A 280 -10.73 16.79 -16.42
N GLN A 281 -11.18 16.28 -17.57
CA GLN A 281 -11.85 14.97 -17.67
C GLN A 281 -10.93 13.79 -17.29
N LYS A 282 -9.60 13.97 -17.30
CA LYS A 282 -8.68 12.91 -16.83
C LYS A 282 -8.81 12.63 -15.33
N PHE A 283 -9.35 13.57 -14.57
CA PHE A 283 -9.56 13.42 -13.13
C PHE A 283 -10.99 12.98 -12.77
N GLU A 284 -11.72 12.44 -13.74
CA GLU A 284 -13.05 11.87 -13.52
C GLU A 284 -12.97 10.35 -13.70
N ALA A 285 -13.83 9.60 -13.01
CA ALA A 285 -14.00 8.20 -13.33
C ALA A 285 -14.51 8.06 -14.78
N PRO A 286 -13.96 7.13 -15.59
CA PRO A 286 -14.51 6.84 -16.90
C PRO A 286 -16.00 6.52 -16.80
N LYS A 287 -16.81 7.17 -17.63
CA LYS A 287 -18.26 6.94 -17.70
C LYS A 287 -18.58 5.67 -18.46
#